data_AF-A0A357ZYN9-F1
#
_entry.id   AF-A0A357ZYN9-F1
#
_cell.length_a   1.000
_cell.length_b   1.000
_cell.length_c   1.000
_cell.angle_alpha   90.00
_cell.angle_beta   90.00
_cell.angle_gamma   90.00
#
_symmetry.space_group_name_H-M   'P 1'
#
loop_
_entity.id
_entity.type
_entity.pdbx_description
1 polymer ?
#
loop_
_entity_poly.entity_id
_entity_poly.type
_entity_poly.pdbx_seq_one_letter_code
_entity_poly.pdbx_strand_id
1 'polypeptide(L)' 'ARVSVVGAGMKSHPGVAATVFETLAANNINIEMIATSAIRVSCVVAEADVERAVIALHDAFGLADGPVYVD' A
#
# COMPACT_ATOMS: atom_id res chain seq x y z
N ALA A 1 12.98 -4.17 -5.17
CA ALA A 1 12.24 -3.08 -5.83
C ALA A 1 11.33 -2.37 -4.81
N ARG A 2 10.80 -1.16 -5.11
CA ARG A 2 10.06 -0.34 -4.13
C ARG A 2 8.58 -0.21 -4.51
N VAL A 3 7.69 -0.45 -3.54
CA VAL A 3 6.25 -0.12 -3.61
C VAL A 3 5.90 0.95 -2.58
N SER A 4 5.01 1.87 -2.91
CA SER A 4 4.64 2.98 -2.04
C SER A 4 3.14 3.21 -2.05
N VAL A 5 2.53 3.34 -0.88
CA VAL A 5 1.17 3.87 -0.72
C VAL A 5 1.29 5.35 -0.35
N VAL A 6 0.54 6.21 -1.03
CA VAL A 6 0.59 7.67 -0.87
C VAL A 6 -0.82 8.22 -0.65
N GLY A 7 -1.00 9.08 0.34
CA GLY A 7 -2.29 9.72 0.60
C GLY A 7 -2.19 10.85 1.61
N ALA A 8 -2.78 12.02 1.30
CA ALA A 8 -2.81 13.16 2.23
C ALA A 8 -3.58 12.84 3.52
N GLY A 9 -4.55 11.92 3.45
CA GLY A 9 -5.36 11.48 4.59
C GLY A 9 -4.60 10.62 5.61
N MET A 10 -3.41 10.11 5.31
CA MET A 10 -2.71 9.15 6.19
C MET A 10 -2.41 9.70 7.59
N LYS A 11 -2.12 11.00 7.71
CA LYS A 11 -1.86 11.66 9.00
C LYS A 11 -3.07 11.63 9.93
N SER A 12 -4.27 11.69 9.36
CA SER A 12 -5.54 11.82 10.10
C SER A 12 -6.30 10.51 10.22
N HIS A 13 -5.83 9.44 9.55
CA HIS A 13 -6.44 8.11 9.55
C HIS A 13 -5.43 7.10 10.09
N PRO A 14 -5.40 6.86 11.42
CA PRO A 14 -4.60 5.79 12.01
C PRO A 14 -4.94 4.44 11.37
N GLY A 15 -3.94 3.56 11.23
CA GLY A 15 -4.13 2.21 10.70
C GLY A 15 -3.68 2.00 9.26
N VAL A 16 -3.40 3.06 8.49
CA VAL A 16 -2.90 2.92 7.11
C VAL A 16 -1.65 2.05 7.01
N ALA A 17 -0.65 2.30 7.87
CA ALA A 17 0.58 1.50 7.86
C ALA A 17 0.29 0.03 8.26
N ALA A 18 -0.63 -0.20 9.19
CA ALA A 18 -1.06 -1.55 9.56
C ALA A 18 -1.70 -2.26 8.36
N THR A 19 -2.64 -1.61 7.67
CA THR A 19 -3.25 -2.15 6.44
C THR A 19 -2.20 -2.50 5.40
N VAL A 20 -1.17 -1.65 5.19
CA VAL A 20 -0.07 -1.96 4.26
C VAL A 20 0.67 -3.24 4.68
N PHE A 21 1.09 -3.34 5.94
CA PHE A 21 1.91 -4.46 6.39
C PHE A 21 1.10 -5.77 6.47
N GLU A 22 -0.14 -5.72 6.94
CA GLU A 22 -1.05 -6.86 6.98
C GLU A 22 -1.37 -7.37 5.57
N THR A 23 -1.59 -6.46 4.61
CA THR A 23 -1.86 -6.84 3.21
C THR A 23 -0.67 -7.55 2.59
N LEU A 24 0.55 -7.03 2.77
CA LEU A 24 1.76 -7.67 2.24
C LEU A 24 2.01 -9.03 2.92
N ALA A 25 1.83 -9.12 4.24
CA ALA A 25 1.97 -10.37 4.99
C ALA A 25 0.95 -11.43 4.55
N ALA A 26 -0.33 -11.05 4.37
CA ALA A 26 -1.39 -11.95 3.92
C ALA A 26 -1.15 -12.51 2.51
N ASN A 27 -0.38 -11.79 1.68
CA ASN A 27 0.01 -12.20 0.33
C ASN A 27 1.38 -12.91 0.28
N ASN A 28 1.95 -13.23 1.45
CA ASN A 28 3.27 -13.85 1.60
C ASN A 28 4.38 -13.05 0.89
N ILE A 29 4.34 -11.73 1.04
CA ILE A 29 5.33 -10.79 0.49
C ILE A 29 6.19 -10.29 1.64
N ASN A 30 7.48 -10.62 1.59
CA ASN A 30 8.43 -10.17 2.61
C ASN A 30 8.79 -8.69 2.42
N ILE A 31 8.85 -7.94 3.52
CA ILE A 31 9.29 -6.54 3.53
C ILE A 31 10.76 -6.50 3.95
N GLU A 32 11.63 -6.03 3.07
CA GLU A 32 13.08 -5.91 3.33
C GLU A 32 13.44 -4.60 4.03
N MET A 33 12.71 -3.53 3.73
CA MET A 33 12.94 -2.20 4.30
C MET A 33 11.65 -1.40 4.29
N ILE A 34 11.47 -0.57 5.33
CA ILE A 34 10.35 0.36 5.47
C ILE A 34 10.90 1.79 5.54
N ALA A 35 10.28 2.71 4.79
CA ALA A 35 10.52 4.14 4.90
C ALA A 35 9.18 4.90 4.89
N THR A 36 8.98 5.82 5.83
CA THR A 36 7.70 6.52 6.02
C THR A 36 7.84 8.04 6.02
N SER A 37 6.81 8.74 5.56
CA SER A 37 6.59 10.18 5.77
C SER A 37 5.15 10.40 6.26
N ALA A 38 4.77 11.66 6.50
CA ALA A 38 3.41 12.00 6.95
C ALA A 38 2.29 11.56 5.98
N ILE A 39 2.61 11.31 4.71
CA ILE A 39 1.64 10.98 3.65
C ILE A 39 2.06 9.77 2.80
N ARG A 40 3.08 9.03 3.23
CA ARG A 40 3.66 7.93 2.43
C ARG A 40 4.18 6.81 3.31
N VAL A 41 3.85 5.58 2.94
CA VAL A 41 4.51 4.37 3.43
C VAL A 41 5.16 3.68 2.23
N SER A 42 6.47 3.45 2.29
CA SER A 42 7.23 2.78 1.24
C SER A 42 7.85 1.51 1.79
N CYS A 43 7.69 0.42 1.04
CA CYS A 43 8.28 -0.89 1.35
C CYS A 43 9.22 -1.30 0.21
N VAL A 44 10.39 -1.81 0.56
CA VAL A 44 11.25 -2.55 -0.37
C VAL A 44 10.85 -4.02 -0.29
N VAL A 45 10.59 -4.62 -1.44
CA VAL A 45 10.20 -6.03 -1.62
C VAL A 45 11.02 -6.66 -2.74
N ALA A 46 11.02 -8.00 -2.83
CA ALA A 46 11.63 -8.71 -3.94
C ALA A 46 11.01 -8.25 -5.28
N GLU A 47 11.83 -8.17 -6.33
CA GLU A 47 11.37 -7.66 -7.64
C GLU A 47 10.23 -8.49 -8.23
N ALA A 48 10.28 -9.81 -8.06
CA ALA A 48 9.23 -10.73 -8.48
C ALA A 48 7.88 -10.50 -7.76
N ASP A 49 7.87 -9.80 -6.63
CA ASP A 49 6.68 -9.58 -5.81
C ASP A 49 6.02 -8.22 -6.04
N VAL A 50 6.65 -7.33 -6.82
CA VAL A 50 6.18 -5.94 -6.98
C VAL A 50 4.77 -5.89 -7.56
N GLU A 51 4.50 -6.65 -8.61
CA GLU A 51 3.18 -6.65 -9.25
C GLU A 51 2.09 -7.14 -8.29
N ARG A 52 2.36 -8.24 -7.58
CA ARG A 52 1.45 -8.79 -6.56
C ARG A 52 1.25 -7.80 -5.41
N ALA A 53 2.31 -7.13 -4.96
CA ALA A 53 2.25 -6.13 -3.91
C ALA A 53 1.40 -4.92 -4.32
N VAL A 54 1.57 -4.44 -5.57
CA VAL A 54 0.79 -3.33 -6.10
C VAL A 54 -0.69 -3.69 -6.18
N ILE A 55 -1.03 -4.83 -6.77
CA ILE A 55 -2.43 -5.27 -6.91
C ILE A 55 -3.07 -5.46 -5.53
N ALA A 56 -2.42 -6.20 -4.63
CA ALA A 56 -2.96 -6.45 -3.29
C ALA A 56 -3.19 -5.16 -2.50
N LEU A 57 -2.24 -4.21 -2.54
CA LEU A 57 -2.39 -2.92 -1.88
C LEU A 57 -3.50 -2.08 -2.54
N HIS A 58 -3.60 -2.10 -3.87
CA HIS A 58 -4.65 -1.39 -4.59
C HIS A 58 -6.06 -1.87 -4.19
N ASP A 59 -6.24 -3.19 -4.08
CA ASP A 59 -7.49 -3.82 -3.65
C ASP A 59 -7.78 -3.54 -2.18
N ALA A 60 -6.77 -3.62 -1.30
CA ALA A 60 -6.93 -3.35 0.13
C ALA A 60 -7.38 -1.91 0.43
N PHE A 61 -7.05 -0.95 -0.44
CA PHE A 61 -7.52 0.43 -0.35
C PHE A 61 -8.76 0.72 -1.21
N GLY A 62 -9.35 -0.28 -1.86
CA GLY A 62 -10.57 -0.13 -2.65
C GLY A 62 -10.40 0.79 -3.86
N LEU A 63 -9.22 0.83 -4.45
CA LEU A 63 -8.90 1.75 -5.56
C LEU A 63 -9.20 1.14 -6.94
N ALA A 64 -9.67 -0.11 -6.99
CA ALA A 64 -9.99 -0.85 -8.22
C ALA A 64 -11.05 -0.17 -9.09
N ASP A 65 -12.01 0.49 -8.44
CA ASP A 65 -13.03 1.27 -9.13
C ASP A 65 -12.54 2.73 -9.21
N GLY A 66 -12.36 3.22 -10.44
CA GLY A 66 -12.05 4.62 -10.69
C GLY A 66 -13.09 5.55 -10.05
N PRO A 67 -12.79 6.86 -9.92
CA PRO A 67 -13.70 7.80 -9.27
C PRO A 67 -15.11 7.69 -9.86
N VAL A 68 -16.06 7.34 -9.00
CA VAL A 68 -17.48 7.40 -9.34
C VAL A 68 -17.85 8.88 -9.40
N TYR A 69 -17.86 9.44 -10.60
CA TYR A 69 -18.50 10.72 -10.83
C TYR A 69 -20.01 10.51 -10.74
N VAL A 70 -20.60 10.93 -9.62
CA VAL A 70 -22.05 11.12 -9.51
C VAL A 70 -22.35 12.51 -10.07
N ASP A 71 -22.98 12.54 -11.25
CA ASP A 71 -23.61 13.74 -11.80
C ASP A 71 -24.85 14.14 -10.97
#